data_AF-A0A1W1DIR9-F1
#
_entry.id   AF-A0A1W1DIR9-F1
#
_cell.length_a   1.000
_cell.length_b   1.000
_cell.length_c   1.000
_cell.angle_alpha   90.00
_cell.angle_beta   90.00
_cell.angle_gamma   90.00
#
_symmetry.space_group_name_H-M   'P 1'
#
loop_
_entity.id
_entity.type
_entity.pdbx_description
1 polymer ?
#
loop_
_entity_poly.entity_id
_entity_poly.type
_entity_poly.pdbx_seq_one_letter_code
_entity_poly.pdbx_strand_id
1 'polypeptide(L)' 'MDGVLNYDKAKTLYLFCNGSWCGQSPAAITALLTMGYPQDKIKYYRGGMNAWKSLGLTTK' A
#
# COMPACT_ATOMS: atom_id res chain seq x y z
N MET A 1 2.79 20.16 6.40
CA MET A 1 3.93 19.33 5.90
C MET A 1 4.24 19.62 4.44
N ASP A 2 3.44 20.43 3.74
CA ASP A 2 3.77 20.89 2.39
C ASP A 2 5.14 21.55 2.36
N GLY A 3 6.03 21.01 1.53
CA GLY A 3 7.41 21.48 1.34
C GLY A 3 8.51 20.77 2.15
N VAL A 4 8.18 19.89 3.11
CA VAL A 4 9.21 19.16 3.90
C VAL A 4 9.62 17.85 3.23
N LEU A 5 8.69 17.19 2.54
CA LEU A 5 8.93 15.90 1.88
C LEU A 5 9.01 16.10 0.36
N ASN A 6 10.10 15.61 -0.26
CA ASN A 6 10.28 15.60 -1.71
C ASN A 6 9.91 14.22 -2.28
N TYR A 7 9.03 14.19 -3.28
CA TYR A 7 8.53 12.97 -3.92
C TYR A 7 8.94 12.81 -5.40
N ASP A 8 9.89 13.60 -5.91
CA ASP A 8 10.33 13.59 -7.31
C ASP A 8 10.80 12.18 -7.75
N LYS A 9 11.41 11.44 -6.82
CA LYS A 9 11.89 10.06 -7.03
C LYS A 9 11.09 9.01 -6.26
N ALA A 10 9.85 9.31 -5.86
CA ALA A 10 8.99 8.36 -5.18
C ALA A 10 8.79 7.08 -6.03
N LYS A 11 8.87 5.91 -5.39
CA LYS A 11 8.63 4.62 -6.03
C LYS A 11 7.13 4.32 -6.11
N THR A 12 6.75 3.33 -6.89
CA THR A 12 5.41 2.74 -6.76
C THR A 12 5.38 1.82 -5.55
N LEU A 13 4.42 2.02 -4.66
CA LEU A 13 4.20 1.18 -3.48
C LEU A 13 3.05 0.22 -3.75
N TYR A 14 3.28 -1.07 -3.51
CA TYR A 14 2.22 -2.07 -3.40
C TYR A 14 1.99 -2.40 -1.93
N LEU A 15 0.85 -1.99 -1.41
CA LEU A 15 0.48 -2.25 -0.02
C LEU A 15 -0.46 -3.46 0.06
N PHE A 16 -0.22 -4.32 1.03
CA PHE A 16 -1.03 -5.48 1.35
C PHE A 16 -0.88 -5.81 2.84
N CYS A 17 -1.81 -6.60 3.39
CA CYS A 17 -1.77 -7.12 4.75
C CYS A 17 -2.23 -8.60 4.72
N ASN A 18 -2.77 -9.13 5.81
CA ASN A 18 -3.24 -10.52 5.90
C ASN A 18 -4.43 -10.80 4.97
N GLY A 19 -5.39 -9.89 4.87
CA GLY A 19 -6.58 -10.08 4.05
C GLY A 19 -7.40 -8.81 3.90
N SER A 20 -8.52 -8.90 3.18
CA SER A 20 -9.39 -7.75 2.87
C SER A 20 -10.04 -7.06 4.07
N TRP A 21 -10.05 -7.72 5.22
CA TRP A 21 -10.51 -7.22 6.51
C TRP A 21 -9.42 -6.53 7.33
N CYS A 22 -8.14 -6.64 6.95
CA CYS A 22 -7.06 -6.00 7.69
C CYS A 22 -7.06 -4.49 7.46
N GLY A 23 -7.25 -3.72 8.53
CA GLY A 23 -7.29 -2.25 8.49
C GLY A 23 -5.93 -1.55 8.37
N GLN A 24 -4.81 -2.27 8.53
CA GLN A 24 -3.48 -1.65 8.54
C GLN A 24 -3.07 -1.07 7.17
N SER A 25 -3.28 -1.79 6.06
CA SER A 25 -2.96 -1.26 4.74
C SER A 25 -3.81 -0.03 4.37
N PRO A 26 -5.14 -0.01 4.60
CA PRO A 26 -5.94 1.20 4.46
C PRO A 26 -5.42 2.37 5.32
N ALA A 27 -5.10 2.13 6.59
CA ALA A 27 -4.57 3.18 7.48
C ALA A 27 -3.23 3.74 6.97
N ALA A 28 -2.33 2.88 6.50
CA ALA A 28 -1.05 3.29 5.91
C ALA A 28 -1.23 4.08 4.61
N ILE A 29 -2.18 3.68 3.75
CA ILE A 29 -2.52 4.43 2.53
C ILE A 29 -3.02 5.83 2.89
N THR A 30 -3.95 5.96 3.84
CA THR A 30 -4.46 7.26 4.29
C THR A 30 -3.32 8.13 4.83
N ALA A 31 -2.45 7.58 5.66
CA ALA A 31 -1.32 8.33 6.20
C ALA A 31 -0.35 8.81 5.09
N LEU A 32 -0.04 7.96 4.11
CA LEU A 32 0.80 8.32 2.96
C LEU A 32 0.18 9.46 2.15
N LEU A 33 -1.13 9.40 1.89
CA LEU A 33 -1.84 10.47 1.20
C LEU A 33 -1.83 11.78 1.98
N THR A 34 -2.04 11.74 3.31
CA THR A 34 -1.94 12.92 4.19
C THR A 34 -0.54 13.53 4.19
N MET A 35 0.50 12.72 4.02
CA MET A 35 1.89 13.19 3.89
C MET A 35 2.24 13.72 2.49
N GLY A 36 1.33 13.59 1.51
CA GLY A 36 1.53 14.08 0.14
C GLY A 36 2.16 13.07 -0.81
N TYR A 37 2.22 11.78 -0.45
CA TYR A 37 2.71 10.75 -1.36
C TYR A 37 1.84 10.69 -2.64
N PRO A 38 2.44 10.59 -3.85
CA PRO A 38 1.67 10.60 -5.08
C PRO A 38 0.65 9.46 -5.14
N GLN A 39 -0.65 9.79 -5.24
CA GLN A 39 -1.74 8.81 -5.22
C GLN A 39 -1.62 7.79 -6.37
N ASP A 40 -1.18 8.22 -7.55
CA ASP A 40 -0.97 7.39 -8.73
C ASP A 40 0.11 6.31 -8.52
N LYS A 41 1.05 6.55 -7.60
CA LYS A 41 2.12 5.63 -7.19
C LYS A 41 1.71 4.68 -6.06
N ILE A 42 0.48 4.75 -5.56
CA ILE A 42 -0.03 3.83 -4.54
C ILE A 42 -0.90 2.76 -5.21
N LYS A 43 -0.56 1.50 -4.98
CA LYS A 43 -1.33 0.33 -5.40
C LYS A 43 -1.72 -0.47 -4.18
N TYR A 44 -2.99 -0.87 -4.11
CA TYR A 44 -3.53 -1.60 -2.98
C TYR A 44 -3.97 -2.99 -3.40
N TYR A 45 -3.26 -4.02 -2.94
CA TYR A 45 -3.69 -5.39 -3.10
C TYR A 45 -4.58 -5.79 -1.93
N ARG A 46 -5.86 -5.45 -2.03
CA ARG A 46 -6.86 -5.63 -0.97
C ARG A 46 -7.04 -7.08 -0.53
N GLY A 47 -6.84 -8.04 -1.43
CA GLY A 47 -6.96 -9.47 -1.10
C GLY A 47 -5.95 -9.95 -0.05
N GLY A 48 -4.82 -9.23 0.10
CA GLY A 48 -3.79 -9.55 1.08
C GLY A 48 -3.17 -10.95 0.88
N MET A 49 -2.42 -11.39 1.88
CA MET A 49 -1.76 -12.70 1.88
C MET A 49 -2.74 -13.86 1.74
N ASN A 50 -3.98 -13.72 2.21
CA ASN A 50 -4.98 -14.77 2.10
C ASN A 50 -5.42 -14.99 0.65
N ALA A 51 -5.73 -13.94 -0.10
CA ALA A 51 -6.00 -14.09 -1.53
C ALA A 51 -4.77 -14.59 -2.30
N TRP A 52 -3.57 -14.10 -1.95
CA TRP A 52 -2.33 -14.53 -2.58
C TRP A 52 -2.12 -16.06 -2.46
N LYS A 53 -2.28 -16.58 -1.24
CA LYS A 53 -2.17 -18.02 -0.96
C LYS A 53 -3.28 -18.83 -1.62
N SER A 54 -4.52 -18.34 -1.61
CA SER A 54 -5.65 -19.04 -2.26
C SER A 54 -5.47 -19.18 -3.76
N LEU A 55 -4.69 -18.30 -4.40
CA LEU A 55 -4.33 -18.39 -5.81
C LEU A 55 -3.13 -19.33 -6.07
N GLY A 56 -2.56 -19.96 -5.05
CA GLY A 56 -1.37 -20.80 -5.18
C GLY A 56 -0.10 -20.04 -5.55
N LEU A 57 -0.08 -18.72 -5.33
CA LEU A 57 1.08 -17.90 -5.65
C LEU A 57 2.21 -18.15 -4.64
N THR A 58 3.45 -18.01 -5.10
CA THR A 58 4.63 -18.31 -4.31
C THR A 58 4.66 -17.49 -3.02
N THR A 59 4.69 -18.20 -1.90
CA THR A 59 5.13 -17.70 -0.61
C THR A 59 6.46 -18.38 -0.29
N LYS A 60 7.37 -17.71 0.41
CA LYS A 60 8.66 -18.30 0.81
C LYS A 60 8.51 -19.68 1.45
#